data_AF-A0AAI9L2Z2-F1
#
_entry.id   AF-A0AAI9L2Z2-F1
#
_cell.length_a   1.000
_cell.length_b   1.000
_cell.length_c   1.000
_cell.angle_alpha   90.00
_cell.angle_beta   90.00
_cell.angle_gamma   90.00
#
_symmetry.space_group_name_H-M   'P 1'
#
loop_
_entity.id
_entity.type
_entity.pdbx_description
1 polymer ?
#
loop_
_entity_poly.entity_id
_entity_poly.type
_entity_poly.pdbx_seq_one_letter_code
_entity_poly.pdbx_strand_id
1 'polypeptide(L)'
;MLELAQDIGLLFERWQVPLPQKRAILFYIARSGNTSRPAEFIEAVAQSLSTDREAIMTIAQQLEKIGFEKGIQQGIQRGMEQGIQHGIEQGMKASARNIARQLLLSGMEPAQVCQMTQLSAAELAQLVDSSNE
;
A
#
# COMPACT_ATOMS: atom_id res chain seq x y z
N MET A 1 20.70 -14.65 -0.77
CA MET A 1 19.59 -15.60 -1.06
C MET A 1 19.67 -16.21 -2.45
N LEU A 2 19.90 -15.43 -3.51
CA LEU A 2 20.03 -15.98 -4.87
C LEU A 2 21.17 -17.01 -5.00
N GLU A 3 22.30 -16.75 -4.34
CA GLU A 3 23.48 -17.62 -4.34
C GLU A 3 23.21 -19.03 -3.79
N LEU A 4 22.22 -19.18 -2.92
CA LEU A 4 21.85 -20.48 -2.31
C LEU A 4 20.76 -21.21 -3.10
N ALA A 5 20.20 -20.60 -4.15
CA ALA A 5 19.06 -21.15 -4.87
C ALA A 5 19.40 -22.51 -5.52
N GLN A 6 20.59 -22.61 -6.11
CA GLN A 6 21.04 -23.85 -6.75
C GLN A 6 21.24 -24.97 -5.73
N ASP A 7 21.91 -24.66 -4.61
CA ASP A 7 22.12 -25.60 -3.51
C ASP A 7 20.79 -26.10 -2.93
N ILE A 8 19.79 -25.23 -2.79
CA ILE A 8 18.46 -25.62 -2.31
C ILE A 8 17.81 -26.62 -3.27
N GLY A 9 17.88 -26.37 -4.58
CA GLY A 9 17.34 -27.30 -5.57
C GLY A 9 18.04 -28.66 -5.55
N LEU A 10 19.38 -28.66 -5.43
CA LEU A 10 20.16 -29.89 -5.28
C LEU A 10 19.82 -30.66 -3.99
N LEU A 11 19.60 -29.95 -2.87
CA LEU A 11 19.19 -30.55 -1.60
C LEU A 11 17.78 -31.17 -1.69
N PHE A 12 16.86 -30.52 -2.41
CA PHE A 12 15.52 -31.08 -2.65
C PHE A 12 15.56 -32.41 -3.40
N GLU A 13 16.43 -32.53 -4.39
CA GLU A 13 16.66 -33.80 -5.12
C GLU A 13 17.35 -34.84 -4.22
N ARG A 14 18.45 -34.44 -3.56
CA ARG A 14 19.24 -35.33 -2.69
C ARG A 14 18.42 -35.92 -1.55
N TRP A 15 17.54 -35.13 -0.95
CA TRP A 15 16.70 -35.56 0.17
C TRP A 15 15.31 -36.02 -0.25
N GLN A 16 15.04 -36.11 -1.57
CA GLN A 16 13.75 -36.52 -2.11
C GLN A 16 12.58 -35.80 -1.44
N VAL A 17 12.72 -34.49 -1.23
CA VAL A 17 11.71 -33.68 -0.54
C VAL A 17 10.42 -33.75 -1.35
N PRO A 18 9.25 -34.06 -0.78
CA PRO A 18 8.04 -34.16 -1.60
C PRO A 18 7.58 -32.76 -2.08
N LEU A 19 6.90 -32.72 -3.23
CA LEU A 19 6.49 -31.48 -3.90
C LEU A 19 5.73 -30.49 -2.99
N PRO A 20 4.79 -30.91 -2.11
CA PRO A 20 4.13 -30.00 -1.18
C PRO A 20 5.10 -29.28 -0.23
N GLN A 21 6.15 -29.97 0.24
CA GLN A 21 7.17 -29.43 1.11
C GLN A 21 8.12 -28.51 0.34
N LYS A 22 8.55 -28.89 -0.88
CA LYS A 22 9.32 -28.00 -1.78
C LYS A 22 8.57 -26.67 -1.95
N ARG A 23 7.27 -26.75 -2.27
CA ARG A 23 6.39 -25.57 -2.40
C ARG A 23 6.36 -24.72 -1.13
N ALA A 24 6.15 -25.33 0.04
CA ALA A 24 6.05 -24.60 1.29
C ALA A 24 7.35 -23.86 1.64
N ILE A 25 8.50 -24.52 1.45
CA ILE A 25 9.83 -23.93 1.72
C ILE A 25 10.11 -22.77 0.75
N LEU A 26 9.89 -22.99 -0.55
CA LEU A 26 10.07 -21.94 -1.57
C LEU A 26 9.20 -20.71 -1.27
N PHE A 27 7.95 -20.93 -0.88
CA PHE A 27 7.06 -19.85 -0.51
C PHE A 27 7.53 -19.08 0.72
N TYR A 28 7.94 -19.80 1.77
CA TYR A 28 8.46 -19.18 2.98
C TYR A 28 9.70 -18.32 2.70
N ILE A 29 10.65 -18.84 1.91
CA ILE A 29 11.88 -18.14 1.55
C ILE A 29 11.60 -16.93 0.65
N ALA A 30 10.75 -17.09 -0.37
CA ALA A 30 10.41 -16.00 -1.28
C ALA A 30 9.71 -14.84 -0.55
N ARG A 31 8.87 -15.15 0.45
CA ARG A 31 8.11 -14.15 1.21
C ARG A 31 8.86 -13.54 2.39
N SER A 32 9.60 -14.36 3.13
CA SER A 32 10.19 -13.97 4.43
C SER A 32 11.70 -13.83 4.38
N GLY A 33 12.36 -14.40 3.36
CA GLY A 33 13.81 -14.46 3.26
C GLY A 33 14.49 -13.18 2.78
N ASN A 34 13.83 -12.01 2.80
CA ASN A 34 14.35 -10.75 2.25
C ASN A 34 14.91 -10.90 0.82
N THR A 35 14.28 -11.74 -0.01
CA THR A 35 14.72 -11.95 -1.38
C THR A 35 14.22 -10.79 -2.24
N SER A 36 15.14 -9.92 -2.68
CA SER A 36 14.80 -8.76 -3.53
C SER A 36 14.33 -9.16 -4.94
N ARG A 37 14.64 -10.39 -5.38
CA ARG A 37 14.31 -10.92 -6.74
C ARG A 37 13.68 -12.32 -6.63
N PRO A 38 12.41 -12.44 -6.19
CA PRO A 38 11.78 -13.73 -5.90
C PRO A 38 11.65 -14.62 -7.14
N ALA A 39 11.30 -14.05 -8.30
CA ALA A 39 11.14 -14.80 -9.55
C ALA A 39 12.43 -15.51 -9.96
N GLU A 40 13.56 -14.78 -9.96
CA GLU A 40 14.88 -15.33 -10.29
C GLU A 40 15.36 -16.37 -9.29
N PHE A 41 15.05 -16.17 -8.00
CA PHE A 41 15.33 -17.19 -7.00
C PHE A 41 14.58 -18.48 -7.30
N ILE A 42 13.27 -18.41 -7.57
CA ILE A 42 12.47 -19.61 -7.87
C ILE A 42 12.95 -20.27 -9.16
N GLU A 43 13.29 -19.48 -10.19
CA GLU A 43 13.84 -19.99 -11.43
C GLU A 43 15.17 -20.72 -11.21
N ALA A 44 16.09 -20.13 -10.45
CA ALA A 44 17.38 -20.73 -10.14
C ALA A 44 17.24 -22.04 -9.33
N VAL A 45 16.28 -22.11 -8.40
CA VAL A 45 15.96 -23.38 -7.72
C VAL A 45 15.41 -24.39 -8.72
N ALA A 46 14.45 -23.99 -9.56
CA ALA A 46 13.77 -24.87 -10.52
C ALA A 46 14.73 -25.42 -11.59
N GLN A 47 15.76 -24.66 -11.99
CA GLN A 47 16.81 -25.12 -12.91
C GLN A 47 17.63 -26.29 -12.34
N SER A 48 17.72 -26.38 -11.02
CA SER A 48 18.44 -27.47 -10.33
C SER A 48 17.56 -28.69 -10.06
N LEU A 49 16.25 -28.61 -10.37
CA LEU A 49 15.32 -29.72 -10.22
C LEU A 49 15.20 -30.50 -11.54
N SER A 50 15.24 -31.82 -11.45
CA SER A 50 15.16 -32.71 -12.60
C SER A 50 13.73 -33.10 -12.95
N THR A 51 12.89 -33.31 -11.93
CA THR A 51 11.56 -33.92 -12.08
C THR A 51 10.44 -32.90 -11.86
N ASP A 52 10.59 -32.00 -10.88
CA ASP A 52 9.51 -31.10 -10.45
C ASP A 52 9.57 -29.70 -11.08
N ARG A 53 10.47 -29.47 -12.03
CA ARG A 53 10.75 -28.14 -12.59
C ARG A 53 9.47 -27.45 -13.08
N GLU A 54 8.70 -28.11 -13.94
CA GLU A 54 7.49 -27.53 -14.53
C GLU A 54 6.40 -27.28 -13.48
N ALA A 55 6.22 -28.22 -12.54
CA ALA A 55 5.28 -28.07 -11.44
C ALA A 55 5.63 -26.88 -10.53
N ILE A 56 6.91 -26.74 -10.18
CA ILE A 56 7.41 -25.60 -9.38
C ILE A 56 7.24 -24.28 -10.12
N MET A 57 7.57 -24.21 -11.41
CA MET A 57 7.38 -23.00 -12.20
C MET A 57 5.92 -22.58 -12.32
N THR A 58 5.01 -23.54 -12.53
CA THR A 58 3.56 -23.27 -12.58
C THR A 58 3.05 -22.72 -11.24
N ILE A 59 3.48 -23.34 -10.15
CA ILE A 59 3.14 -22.88 -8.78
C ILE A 59 3.70 -21.48 -8.53
N ALA A 60 4.94 -21.22 -8.97
CA ALA A 60 5.58 -19.91 -8.82
C ALA A 60 4.80 -18.81 -9.53
N GLN A 61 4.41 -19.04 -10.79
CA GLN A 61 3.61 -18.11 -11.59
C GLN A 61 2.26 -17.82 -10.94
N GLN A 62 1.58 -18.87 -10.44
CA GLN A 62 0.29 -18.69 -9.75
C GLN A 62 0.45 -17.85 -8.48
N LEU A 63 1.52 -18.08 -7.71
CA LEU A 63 1.79 -17.32 -6.49
C LEU A 63 2.18 -15.88 -6.77
N GLU A 64 2.98 -15.63 -7.81
CA GLU A 64 3.32 -14.28 -8.27
C GLU A 64 2.07 -13.51 -8.68
N LYS A 65 1.17 -14.14 -9.43
CA LYS A 65 -0.12 -13.55 -9.81
C LYS A 65 -0.96 -13.19 -8.59
N ILE A 66 -1.11 -14.09 -7.61
CA ILE A 66 -1.84 -13.82 -6.37
C ILE A 66 -1.17 -12.68 -5.58
N GLY A 67 0.16 -12.65 -5.52
CA GLY A 67 0.91 -11.59 -4.85
C GLY A 67 0.70 -10.23 -5.51
N PHE A 68 0.76 -10.18 -6.83
CA PHE A 68 0.52 -8.98 -7.62
C PHE A 68 -0.92 -8.46 -7.46
N GLU A 69 -1.92 -9.34 -7.59
CA GLU A 69 -3.33 -9.00 -7.39
C GLU A 69 -3.58 -8.44 -5.99
N LYS A 70 -3.03 -9.08 -4.94
CA LYS A 70 -3.12 -8.57 -3.56
C LYS A 70 -2.43 -7.22 -3.41
N GLY A 71 -1.26 -7.03 -4.02
CA GLY A 71 -0.54 -5.76 -4.00
C GLY A 71 -1.34 -4.63 -4.61
N ILE A 72 -1.95 -4.86 -5.78
CA ILE A 72 -2.84 -3.89 -6.43
C ILE A 72 -4.06 -3.60 -5.55
N GLN A 73 -4.75 -4.62 -5.03
CA GLN A 73 -5.91 -4.42 -4.18
C GLN A 73 -5.58 -3.60 -2.93
N GLN A 74 -4.48 -3.92 -2.25
CA GLN A 74 -4.03 -3.16 -1.08
C GLN A 74 -3.66 -1.72 -1.44
N GLY A 75 -3.01 -1.50 -2.59
CA GLY A 75 -2.65 -0.17 -3.08
C GLY A 75 -3.88 0.68 -3.38
N ILE A 76 -4.85 0.12 -4.12
CA ILE A 76 -6.12 0.80 -4.44
C ILE A 76 -6.89 1.14 -3.16
N GLN A 77 -7.01 0.18 -2.25
CA GLN A 77 -7.77 0.42 -1.01
C GLN A 77 -7.14 1.52 -0.16
N ARG A 78 -5.82 1.47 0.07
CA ARG A 78 -5.12 2.52 0.81
C ARG A 78 -5.24 3.88 0.14
N GLY A 79 -5.06 3.92 -1.19
CA GLY A 79 -5.18 5.15 -1.96
C GLY A 79 -6.59 5.75 -1.90
N MET A 80 -7.62 4.91 -1.99
CA MET A 80 -9.01 5.33 -1.88
C MET A 80 -9.35 5.84 -0.48
N GLU A 81 -8.97 5.13 0.57
CA GLU A 81 -9.18 5.54 1.96
C GLU A 81 -8.52 6.89 2.25
N GLN A 82 -7.24 7.04 1.87
CA GLN A 82 -6.52 8.30 2.02
C GLN A 82 -7.15 9.43 1.21
N GLY A 83 -7.55 9.15 -0.03
CA GLY A 83 -8.19 10.14 -0.91
C GLY A 83 -9.53 10.63 -0.38
N ILE A 84 -10.38 9.71 0.09
CA ILE A 84 -11.68 10.05 0.70
C ILE A 84 -11.47 10.87 1.97
N GLN A 85 -10.55 10.46 2.85
CA GLN A 85 -10.29 11.18 4.09
C GLN A 85 -9.79 12.61 3.83
N HIS A 86 -8.82 12.79 2.94
CA HIS A 86 -8.34 14.13 2.56
C HIS A 86 -9.44 14.95 1.89
N GLY A 87 -10.24 14.34 1.01
CA GLY A 87 -11.35 15.02 0.35
C GLY A 87 -12.41 15.53 1.33
N ILE A 88 -12.81 14.71 2.30
CA ILE A 88 -13.75 15.10 3.37
C ILE A 88 -13.17 16.22 4.22
N GLU A 89 -11.92 16.11 4.66
CA GLU A 89 -11.29 17.14 5.50
C GLU A 89 -11.18 18.49 4.77
N GLN A 90 -10.75 18.48 3.51
CA GLN A 90 -10.68 19.69 2.68
C GLN A 90 -12.08 20.27 2.45
N GLY A 91 -13.09 19.45 2.16
CA GLY A 91 -14.47 19.87 1.97
C GLY A 91 -15.10 20.49 3.23
N MET A 92 -14.84 19.90 4.41
CA MET A 92 -15.28 20.45 5.69
C MET A 92 -14.61 21.79 5.99
N LYS A 93 -13.29 21.89 5.79
CA LYS A 93 -12.55 23.16 5.97
C LYS A 93 -13.02 24.24 5.00
N ALA A 94 -13.23 23.90 3.72
CA ALA A 94 -13.75 24.84 2.72
C ALA A 94 -15.16 25.33 3.08
N SER A 95 -16.05 24.42 3.50
CA SER A 95 -17.40 24.75 3.96
C SER A 95 -17.37 25.67 5.19
N ALA A 96 -16.56 25.36 6.19
CA ALA A 96 -16.42 26.19 7.39
C ALA A 96 -15.94 27.61 7.05
N ARG A 97 -14.96 27.74 6.15
CA ARG A 97 -14.47 29.04 5.66
C ARG A 97 -15.53 29.83 4.89
N ASN A 98 -16.32 29.17 4.05
CA ASN A 98 -17.39 29.81 3.30
C ASN A 98 -18.49 30.34 4.23
N ILE A 99 -18.89 29.54 5.22
CA ILE A 99 -19.85 29.94 6.25
C ILE A 99 -19.30 31.14 7.04
N ALA A 100 -18.05 31.06 7.49
CA ALA A 100 -17.40 32.15 8.21
C ALA A 100 -17.41 33.47 7.43
N ARG A 101 -17.07 33.42 6.13
CA ARG A 101 -17.10 34.58 5.23
C ARG A 101 -18.51 35.18 5.13
N GLN A 102 -19.54 34.35 4.96
CA GLN A 102 -20.92 34.84 4.89
C GLN A 102 -21.40 35.48 6.20
N LEU A 103 -21.03 34.91 7.35
CA LEU A 103 -21.38 35.46 8.66
C LEU A 103 -20.71 36.83 8.90
N LEU A 104 -19.42 36.96 8.55
CA LEU A 104 -18.69 38.23 8.66
C LEU A 104 -19.29 39.30 7.73
N LEU A 105 -19.61 38.95 6.48
CA LEU A 105 -20.28 39.86 5.55
C LEU A 105 -21.66 40.31 6.03
N SER A 106 -22.32 39.47 6.84
CA SER A 106 -23.60 39.80 7.47
C SER A 106 -23.45 40.69 8.72
N GLY A 107 -22.23 41.13 9.05
CA GLY A 107 -21.94 42.00 10.18
C GLY A 107 -21.82 41.29 11.52
N MET A 108 -21.67 39.96 11.54
CA MET A 108 -21.46 39.21 12.77
C MET A 108 -20.04 39.42 13.32
N GLU A 109 -19.93 39.58 14.64
CA GLU A 109 -18.65 39.76 15.32
C GLU A 109 -17.73 38.55 15.15
N PRO A 110 -16.42 38.74 14.85
CA PRO A 110 -15.48 37.64 14.61
C PRO A 110 -15.41 36.61 15.75
N ALA A 111 -15.58 37.04 16.99
CA ALA A 111 -15.60 36.16 18.16
C ALA A 111 -16.77 35.16 18.14
N GLN A 112 -17.95 35.58 17.68
CA GLN A 112 -19.11 34.70 17.50
C GLN A 112 -18.92 33.77 16.30
N VAL A 113 -18.32 34.27 15.22
CA VAL A 113 -18.00 33.44 14.04
C VAL A 113 -17.00 32.32 14.38
N CYS A 114 -15.97 32.59 15.20
CA CYS A 114 -15.06 31.57 15.73
C CYS A 114 -15.84 30.44 16.44
N GLN A 115 -16.78 30.81 17.32
CA GLN A 115 -17.56 29.84 18.09
C GLN A 115 -18.45 28.97 17.20
N MET A 116 -19.06 29.54 16.15
CA MET A 116 -20.00 28.84 15.27
C MET A 116 -19.31 27.97 14.22
N THR A 117 -18.13 28.36 13.74
CA THR A 117 -17.43 27.68 12.64
C THR A 117 -16.27 26.80 13.11
N GLN A 118 -15.93 26.86 14.39
CA GLN A 118 -14.78 26.19 15.01
C GLN A 118 -13.43 26.55 14.36
N LEU A 119 -13.39 27.63 13.58
CA LEU A 119 -12.15 28.19 13.07
C LEU A 119 -11.43 28.96 14.17
N SER A 120 -10.10 28.87 14.19
CA SER A 120 -9.28 29.70 15.05
C SER A 120 -9.32 31.17 14.62
N ALA A 121 -9.02 32.08 15.55
CA ALA A 121 -8.92 33.51 15.25
C ALA A 121 -7.86 33.80 14.15
N ALA A 122 -6.78 33.01 14.10
CA ALA A 122 -5.76 33.11 13.07
C ALA A 122 -6.27 32.69 11.69
N GLU A 123 -7.02 31.58 11.60
CA GLU A 123 -7.64 31.13 10.35
C GLU A 123 -8.70 32.12 9.87
N LEU A 124 -9.43 32.75 10.78
CA LEU A 124 -10.41 33.80 10.47
C LEU A 124 -9.74 35.08 9.98
N ALA A 125 -8.64 35.53 10.58
CA ALA A 125 -7.88 36.70 10.12
C ALA A 125 -7.38 36.51 8.68
N GLN A 126 -6.87 35.32 8.34
CA GLN A 126 -6.42 34.99 6.97
C GLN A 126 -7.56 35.07 5.94
N LEU A 127 -8.81 34.79 6.32
CA LEU A 127 -9.97 34.92 5.43
C LEU A 127 -10.33 36.38 5.16
N VAL A 128 -10.13 37.26 6.13
CA VAL A 128 -10.42 38.70 5.99
C VAL A 128 -9.35 39.38 5.12
N ASP A 129 -8.08 39.04 5.31
CA ASP A 129 -6.97 39.58 4.50
C ASP A 129 -7.09 39.17 3.02
N SER A 130 -7.47 37.91 2.74
CA SER A 130 -7.71 37.41 1.37
C SER A 130 -9.02 37.89 0.72
N SER A 131 -9.81 38.71 1.43
CA SER A 131 -11.02 39.35 0.87
C SER A 131 -10.79 40.82 0.47
N ASN A 132 -9.64 41.38 0.85
CA ASN A 132 -9.26 42.78 0.60
C ASN A 132 -8.22 42.95 -0.54
N GLU A 133 -7.87 41.86 -1.24
CA GLU A 133 -7.19 41.85 -2.56
C GLU A 133 -8.18 41.49 -3.67
#